data_AF-A0A1Q4XGB1-F1
#
_entry.id   AF-A0A1Q4XGB1-F1
#
_cell.length_a   1.000
_cell.length_b   1.000
_cell.length_c   1.000
_cell.angle_alpha   90.00
_cell.angle_beta   90.00
_cell.angle_gamma   90.00
#
_symmetry.space_group_name_H-M   'P 1'
#
loop_
_entity.id
_entity.type
_entity.pdbx_description
1 polymer ?
#
loop_
_entity_poly.entity_id
_entity_poly.type
_entity_poly.pdbx_seq_one_letter_code
_entity_poly.pdbx_strand_id
1 'polypeptide(L)'
;MMGRTKRADPWAAAYAVTLLKDAHEALTHLMPAPDAPADAWRQFYLRSAEVYARVAEVDRGHHHEALYWAKRERAKAEGAVSDER
;
A
#
# COMPACT_ATOMS: atom_id res chain seq x y z
N MET A 1 -32.88 13.04 10.75
CA MET A 1 -32.25 12.63 9.48
C MET A 1 -30.75 12.52 9.75
N MET A 2 -30.24 11.35 10.16
CA MET A 2 -28.80 11.18 10.39
C MET A 2 -28.11 11.02 9.03
N GLY A 3 -27.30 12.01 8.66
CA GLY A 3 -26.46 11.95 7.48
C GLY A 3 -25.53 10.74 7.58
N ARG A 4 -25.58 9.87 6.58
CA ARG A 4 -24.54 8.88 6.34
C ARG A 4 -23.25 9.67 6.09
N THR A 5 -22.39 9.78 7.09
CA THR A 5 -21.00 10.18 6.87
C THR A 5 -20.45 9.22 5.83
N LYS A 6 -20.10 9.73 4.63
CA LYS A 6 -19.31 8.96 3.67
C LYS A 6 -18.11 8.46 4.45
N ARG A 7 -18.01 7.14 4.68
CA ARG A 7 -16.78 6.56 5.24
C ARG A 7 -15.65 7.07 4.37
N ALA A 8 -14.71 7.80 4.97
CA ALA A 8 -13.54 8.30 4.24
C ALA A 8 -12.91 7.10 3.53
N ASP A 9 -12.58 7.26 2.25
CA ASP A 9 -11.88 6.22 1.52
C ASP A 9 -10.57 5.94 2.28
N PRO A 10 -10.40 4.74 2.86
CA PRO A 10 -9.26 4.50 3.73
C PRO A 10 -7.95 4.53 2.93
N TRP A 11 -8.00 4.39 1.60
CA TRP A 11 -6.85 4.60 0.71
C TRP A 11 -6.47 6.07 0.53
N ALA A 12 -7.39 7.01 0.69
CA ALA A 12 -7.09 8.43 0.55
C ALA A 12 -6.05 8.88 1.59
N ALA A 13 -6.13 8.34 2.82
CA ALA A 13 -5.13 8.59 3.86
C ALA A 13 -3.76 8.00 3.47
N ALA A 14 -3.72 6.76 2.97
CA ALA A 14 -2.48 6.13 2.53
C ALA A 14 -1.83 6.86 1.33
N TYR A 15 -2.62 7.42 0.42
CA TYR A 15 -2.09 8.21 -0.70
C TYR A 15 -1.62 9.61 -0.31
N ALA A 16 -2.03 10.12 0.85
CA ALA A 16 -1.64 11.44 1.35
C ALA A 16 -0.33 11.42 2.17
N VAL A 17 0.21 10.24 2.50
CA VAL A 17 1.45 10.14 3.29
C VAL A 17 2.66 10.59 2.46
N THR A 18 3.63 11.21 3.13
CA THR A 18 4.84 11.74 2.50
C THR A 18 6.12 11.12 3.03
N LEU A 19 6.05 10.26 4.06
CA LEU A 19 7.19 9.61 4.69
C LEU A 19 7.05 8.10 4.61
N LEU A 20 8.18 7.39 4.47
CA LEU A 20 8.16 5.93 4.36
C LEU A 20 7.54 5.24 5.58
N LYS A 21 7.85 5.72 6.80
CA LYS A 21 7.29 5.17 8.04
C LYS A 21 5.75 5.25 8.08
N ASP A 22 5.18 6.34 7.59
CA ASP A 22 3.74 6.59 7.63
C ASP A 22 3.03 5.74 6.55
N ALA A 23 3.71 5.48 5.43
CA ALA A 23 3.24 4.52 4.43
C ALA A 23 3.15 3.10 5.00
N HIS A 24 4.16 2.64 5.75
CA HIS A 24 4.10 1.32 6.41
C HIS A 24 2.93 1.20 7.39
N GLU A 25 2.72 2.23 8.21
CA GLU A 25 1.61 2.27 9.17
C GLU A 25 0.26 2.25 8.45
N ALA A 26 0.04 3.17 7.50
CA ALA A 26 -1.20 3.28 6.77
C ALA A 26 -1.56 2.00 6.00
N LEU A 27 -0.57 1.36 5.36
CA LEU A 27 -0.80 0.13 4.59
C LEU A 27 -1.09 -1.08 5.50
N THR A 28 -0.55 -1.12 6.71
CA THR A 28 -0.86 -2.18 7.69
C THR A 28 -2.34 -2.15 8.08
N HIS A 29 -2.93 -0.97 8.21
CA HIS A 29 -4.37 -0.81 8.47
C HIS A 29 -5.27 -1.17 7.28
N LEU A 30 -4.72 -1.17 6.07
CA LEU A 30 -5.42 -1.48 4.82
C LEU A 30 -5.26 -2.93 4.37
N MET A 31 -4.43 -3.70 5.07
CA MET A 31 -4.10 -5.07 4.69
C MET A 31 -5.37 -5.94 4.68
N PRO A 32 -5.62 -6.73 3.61
CA PRO A 32 -6.71 -7.68 3.58
C PRO A 32 -6.60 -8.73 4.70
N ALA A 33 -7.71 -9.38 5.03
CA ALA A 33 -7.70 -10.53 5.94
C ALA A 33 -6.81 -11.66 5.37
N PRO A 34 -6.19 -12.50 6.21
CA PRO A 34 -5.33 -13.60 5.76
C PRO A 34 -6.02 -14.57 4.78
N ASP A 35 -7.33 -14.76 4.93
CA ASP A 35 -8.19 -15.61 4.11
C ASP A 35 -8.90 -14.84 2.98
N ALA A 36 -8.58 -13.57 2.78
CA ALA A 36 -9.15 -12.77 1.70
C ALA A 36 -8.83 -13.37 0.32
N PRO A 37 -9.71 -13.21 -0.67
CA PRO A 37 -9.49 -13.76 -2.00
C PRO A 37 -8.22 -13.18 -2.63
N ALA A 38 -7.57 -13.97 -3.50
CA ALA A 38 -6.33 -13.59 -4.18
C ALA A 38 -6.44 -12.24 -4.92
N ASP A 39 -7.61 -11.91 -5.49
CA ASP A 39 -7.82 -10.63 -6.14
C ASP A 39 -7.77 -9.44 -5.16
N ALA A 40 -8.27 -9.60 -3.93
CA ALA A 40 -8.18 -8.55 -2.91
C ALA A 40 -6.72 -8.29 -2.50
N TRP A 41 -5.93 -9.36 -2.36
CA TRP A 41 -4.48 -9.26 -2.13
C TRP A 41 -3.76 -8.61 -3.30
N ARG A 42 -4.07 -9.00 -4.53
CA ARG A 42 -3.51 -8.39 -5.74
C ARG A 42 -3.80 -6.90 -5.80
N GLN A 43 -5.04 -6.48 -5.55
CA GLN A 43 -5.41 -5.07 -5.53
C GLN A 43 -4.70 -4.30 -4.42
N PHE A 44 -4.59 -4.87 -3.23
CA PHE A 44 -3.81 -4.29 -2.13
C PHE A 44 -2.36 -4.05 -2.56
N TYR A 45 -1.69 -5.07 -3.10
CA TYR A 45 -0.30 -4.96 -3.52
C TYR A 45 -0.06 -3.92 -4.62
N LEU A 46 -0.96 -3.82 -5.61
CA LEU A 46 -0.86 -2.80 -6.65
C LEU A 46 -0.99 -1.37 -6.09
N ARG A 47 -1.94 -1.14 -5.19
CA ARG A 47 -2.14 0.17 -4.58
C ARG A 47 -1.02 0.51 -3.59
N SER A 48 -0.54 -0.46 -2.82
CA SER A 48 0.65 -0.32 -1.96
C SER A 48 1.88 0.09 -2.76
N ALA A 49 2.10 -0.53 -3.92
CA ALA A 49 3.20 -0.16 -4.80
C ALA A 49 3.12 1.30 -5.28
N GLU A 50 1.91 1.78 -5.56
CA GLU A 50 1.66 3.16 -5.96
C GLU A 50 1.93 4.15 -4.81
N VAL A 51 1.51 3.82 -3.58
CA VAL A 51 1.82 4.62 -2.38
C VAL A 51 3.33 4.74 -2.20
N TYR A 52 4.06 3.63 -2.20
CA TYR A 52 5.51 3.66 -2.05
C TYR A 52 6.22 4.42 -3.19
N ALA A 53 5.74 4.28 -4.43
CA ALA A 53 6.30 5.03 -5.56
C ALA A 53 6.12 6.54 -5.38
N ARG A 54 4.96 7.00 -4.87
CA ARG A 54 4.73 8.42 -4.56
C ARG A 54 5.65 8.91 -3.44
N VAL A 55 5.77 8.12 -2.36
CA VAL A 55 6.65 8.45 -1.23
C VAL A 55 8.10 8.56 -1.69
N ALA A 56 8.56 7.70 -2.60
CA ALA A 56 9.92 7.77 -3.13
C ALA A 56 10.25 9.13 -3.77
N GLU A 57 9.28 9.79 -4.39
CA GLU A 57 9.47 11.11 -5.01
C GLU A 57 9.54 12.24 -3.97
N VAL A 58 8.90 12.06 -2.80
CA VAL A 58 8.76 13.10 -1.76
C VAL A 58 9.80 12.92 -0.64
N ASP A 59 9.92 11.72 -0.08
CA ASP A 59 10.87 11.35 0.96
C ASP A 59 12.23 10.99 0.33
N ARG A 60 12.98 12.02 -0.08
CA ARG A 60 14.29 11.83 -0.72
C ARG A 60 15.31 11.10 0.16
N GLY A 61 15.14 11.12 1.48
CA GLY A 61 16.00 10.38 2.42
C GLY A 61 15.80 8.87 2.35
N HIS A 62 14.59 8.42 2.00
CA HIS A 62 14.24 7.00 1.85
C HIS A 62 13.89 6.62 0.42
N HIS A 63 14.26 7.45 -0.57
CA HIS A 63 13.90 7.26 -1.97
C HIS A 63 14.15 5.84 -2.47
N HIS A 64 15.37 5.32 -2.29
CA HIS A 64 15.73 3.98 -2.76
C HIS A 64 14.98 2.86 -2.01
N GLU A 65 14.72 3.05 -0.73
CA GLU A 65 13.98 2.09 0.08
C GLU A 65 12.49 2.06 -0.32
N ALA A 66 11.88 3.23 -0.52
CA ALA A 66 10.52 3.35 -1.03
C ALA A 66 10.39 2.74 -2.44
N LEU A 67 11.35 2.94 -3.34
CA LEU A 67 11.36 2.28 -4.65
C LEU A 67 11.51 0.76 -4.55
N TYR A 68 12.34 0.26 -3.61
CA TYR A 68 12.45 -1.17 -3.34
C TYR A 68 11.08 -1.76 -2.95
N TRP A 69 10.39 -1.12 -2.00
CA TRP A 69 9.06 -1.56 -1.59
C TRP A 69 8.05 -1.50 -2.74
N ALA A 70 8.05 -0.42 -3.51
CA ALA A 70 7.18 -0.30 -4.69
C ALA A 70 7.37 -1.44 -5.69
N LYS A 71 8.63 -1.82 -5.96
CA LYS A 71 8.95 -2.94 -6.86
C LYS A 71 8.52 -4.28 -6.27
N ARG A 72 8.80 -4.51 -4.98
CA ARG A 72 8.43 -5.75 -4.28
C ARG A 72 6.93 -5.97 -4.28
N GLU A 73 6.14 -4.93 -3.97
CA GLU A 73 4.68 -5.04 -3.94
C GLU A 73 4.12 -5.30 -5.35
N ARG A 74 4.68 -4.71 -6.41
CA ARG A 74 4.31 -5.09 -7.80
C ARG A 74 4.60 -6.56 -8.10
N ALA A 75 5.77 -7.05 -7.72
CA ALA A 75 6.14 -8.44 -7.95
C ALA A 75 5.18 -9.41 -7.22
N LYS A 76 4.72 -9.05 -6.02
CA LYS A 76 3.69 -9.81 -5.31
C LYS A 76 2.34 -9.79 -6.01
N ALA A 77 1.91 -8.63 -6.53
CA ALA A 77 0.67 -8.51 -7.30
C ALA A 77 0.69 -9.36 -8.59
N GLU A 78 1.87 -9.54 -9.18
CA GLU A 78 2.10 -10.37 -10.37
C GLU A 78 2.24 -11.86 -10.05
N GLY A 79 2.24 -12.25 -8.76
CA GLY A 79 2.48 -13.62 -8.33
C GLY A 79 3.95 -14.07 -8.46
N ALA A 80 4.85 -13.16 -8.79
CA ALA A 80 6.29 -13.40 -8.97
C ALA A 80 7.04 -13.58 -7.64
N VAL A 81 6.37 -13.37 -6.51
CA VAL A 81 6.84 -13.77 -5.18
C VAL A 81 5.81 -14.71 -4.58
N SER A 82 5.79 -15.93 -5.11
CA SER A 82 5.30 -17.08 -4.37
C SER A 82 6.47 -17.57 -3.52
N ASP A 83 6.23 -17.68 -2.21
CA ASP A 83 7.04 -18.47 -1.28
C ASP A 83 8.50 -18.02 -1.03
N GLU A 84 8.69 -17.23 0.04
CA GLU A 84 9.82 -17.46 0.94
C GLU A 84 9.40 -17.07 2.36
N ARG A 85 8.62 -17.94 2.99
CA ARG A 85 8.63 -18.19 4.44
C ARG A 85 7.77 -19.36 4.85
#